data_AF-A0A4P6FFP3-F1
#
_entry.id   AF-A0A4P6FFP3-F1
#
_cell.length_a   1.000
_cell.length_b   1.000
_cell.length_c   1.000
_cell.angle_alpha   90.00
_cell.angle_beta   90.00
_cell.angle_gamma   90.00
#
_symmetry.space_group_name_H-M   'P 1'
#
loop_
_entity.id
_entity.type
_entity.pdbx_description
1 polymer ?
#
loop_
_entity_poly.entity_id
_entity_poly.type
_entity_poly.pdbx_seq_one_letter_code
_entity_poly.pdbx_strand_id
1 'polypeptide(L)'
;MTIVSHRRYVGAIMGGFGLGLVVGLAAIIIAIASAGAGHGHYGAARALFPVPMLSTLVNGDRIGPISLTLGLLQFPVYGAILLWCVARRKYVPASAVLVAHLVAAMACFSGAISNFS
;
A
#
# COMPACT_ATOMS: atom_id res chain seq x y z
N MET A 1 21.18 20.29 13.13
CA MET A 1 19.97 19.46 13.38
C MET A 1 20.06 18.97 14.83
N THR A 2 19.11 19.32 15.70
CA THR A 2 19.21 19.07 17.15
C THR A 2 18.73 17.66 17.50
N ILE A 3 19.26 17.05 18.57
CA ILE A 3 18.92 15.68 19.02
C ILE A 3 17.40 15.51 19.26
N VAL A 4 16.73 16.57 19.73
CA VAL A 4 15.27 16.62 19.93
C VAL A 4 14.50 16.45 18.61
N SER A 5 14.97 17.11 17.53
CA SER A 5 14.35 16.96 16.21
C SER A 5 14.47 15.52 15.69
N HIS A 6 15.62 14.87 15.90
CA HIS A 6 15.85 13.49 15.46
C HIS A 6 14.90 12.49 16.12
N ARG A 7 14.76 12.54 17.46
CA ARG A 7 13.85 11.67 18.21
C ARG A 7 12.39 11.82 17.77
N ARG A 8 11.96 13.06 17.48
CA ARG A 8 10.60 13.33 16.98
C ARG A 8 10.34 12.63 15.64
N TYR A 9 11.29 12.64 14.71
CA TYR A 9 11.10 12.03 13.40
C TYR A 9 11.09 10.50 13.46
N VAL A 10 11.96 9.90 14.27
CA VAL A 10 11.95 8.45 14.49
C VAL A 10 10.63 8.02 15.12
N GLY A 11 10.16 8.75 16.14
CA GLY A 11 8.85 8.49 16.75
C GLY A 11 7.70 8.57 15.76
N ALA A 12 7.71 9.56 14.86
CA ALA A 12 6.70 9.68 13.80
C ALA A 12 6.75 8.49 12.83
N ILE A 13 7.93 8.08 12.38
CA ILE A 13 8.09 6.92 11.48
C ILE A 13 7.54 5.66 12.15
N MET A 14 7.92 5.39 13.39
CA MET A 14 7.46 4.20 14.12
C MET A 14 5.96 4.23 14.38
N GLY A 15 5.41 5.38 14.81
CA GLY A 15 3.97 5.55 15.01
C GLY A 15 3.18 5.39 13.71
N GLY A 16 3.70 5.93 12.60
CA GLY A 16 3.10 5.81 11.28
C GLY A 16 3.13 4.37 10.78
N PHE A 17 4.24 3.66 10.97
CA PHE A 17 4.36 2.24 10.63
C PHE A 17 3.36 1.39 11.42
N GLY A 18 3.27 1.61 12.74
CA GLY A 18 2.32 0.91 13.61
C GLY A 18 0.87 1.14 13.20
N LEU A 19 0.48 2.39 12.92
CA LEU A 19 -0.87 2.70 12.41
C LEU A 19 -1.12 2.06 11.05
N GLY A 20 -0.11 2.06 10.17
CA GLY A 20 -0.17 1.41 8.87
C GLY A 20 -0.36 -0.11 8.97
N LEU A 21 0.19 -0.78 9.98
CA LEU A 21 -0.08 -2.21 10.24
C LEU A 21 -1.56 -2.43 10.57
N VAL A 22 -2.14 -1.61 11.44
CA VAL A 22 -3.57 -1.74 11.82
C VAL A 22 -4.48 -1.53 10.62
N VAL A 23 -4.23 -0.46 9.84
CA VAL A 23 -4.97 -0.19 8.61
C VAL A 23 -4.76 -1.30 7.58
N GLY A 24 -3.52 -1.79 7.44
CA GLY A 24 -3.17 -2.88 6.54
C GLY A 24 -3.92 -4.17 6.85
N LEU A 25 -4.03 -4.56 8.12
CA LEU A 25 -4.79 -5.75 8.54
C LEU A 25 -6.27 -5.62 8.19
N ALA A 26 -6.89 -4.48 8.48
CA ALA A 26 -8.27 -4.22 8.09
C ALA A 26 -8.44 -4.27 6.56
N ALA A 27 -7.53 -3.65 5.81
CA ALA A 27 -7.55 -3.66 4.35
C ALA A 27 -7.40 -5.08 3.78
N ILE A 28 -6.54 -5.93 4.35
CA ILE A 28 -6.37 -7.33 3.93
C ILE A 28 -7.68 -8.11 4.10
N ILE A 29 -8.38 -7.94 5.23
CA ILE A 29 -9.67 -8.61 5.45
C ILE A 29 -10.68 -8.20 4.36
N ILE A 30 -10.77 -6.90 4.06
CA ILE A 30 -11.67 -6.38 3.01
C ILE A 30 -11.26 -6.92 1.63
N ALA A 31 -9.95 -6.96 1.33
CA ALA A 31 -9.42 -7.49 0.09
C ALA A 31 -9.78 -8.98 -0.09
N ILE A 32 -9.56 -9.81 0.94
CA ILE A 32 -9.91 -11.23 0.95
C ILE A 32 -11.41 -11.43 0.78
N ALA A 33 -12.23 -10.65 1.49
CA ALA A 33 -13.69 -10.71 1.35
C ALA A 33 -14.12 -10.41 -0.10
N SER A 34 -13.51 -9.42 -0.75
CA SER A 34 -13.80 -9.06 -2.15
C SER A 34 -13.37 -10.10 -3.20
N ALA A 35 -12.44 -10.99 -2.83
CA ALA A 35 -11.99 -12.09 -3.67
C ALA A 35 -12.98 -13.26 -3.70
N GLY A 36 -13.98 -13.30 -2.80
CA GLY A 36 -15.13 -14.20 -2.86
C GLY A 36 -14.76 -15.68 -3.03
N ALA A 37 -13.93 -16.23 -2.14
CA ALA A 37 -13.43 -17.62 -2.18
C ALA A 37 -12.80 -18.06 -3.53
N GLY A 38 -12.36 -17.10 -4.36
CA GLY A 38 -11.79 -17.36 -5.69
C GLY A 38 -12.74 -17.05 -6.87
N HIS A 39 -13.98 -16.66 -6.59
CA HIS A 39 -14.98 -16.27 -7.59
C HIS A 39 -15.35 -14.78 -7.57
N GLY A 40 -14.74 -14.00 -6.67
CA GLY A 40 -14.97 -12.57 -6.58
C GLY A 40 -14.18 -11.79 -7.63
N HIS A 41 -14.64 -10.57 -7.91
CA HIS A 41 -14.02 -9.60 -8.80
C HIS A 41 -12.70 -8.95 -8.30
N TYR A 42 -12.23 -9.28 -7.09
CA TYR A 42 -11.02 -8.70 -6.48
C TYR A 42 -11.02 -7.16 -6.39
N GLY A 43 -12.19 -6.51 -6.47
CA GLY A 43 -12.28 -5.05 -6.57
C GLY A 43 -11.59 -4.34 -5.41
N ALA A 44 -11.82 -4.77 -4.18
CA ALA A 44 -11.15 -4.15 -3.04
C ALA A 44 -9.64 -4.46 -3.00
N ALA A 45 -9.22 -5.66 -3.42
CA ALA A 45 -7.79 -5.98 -3.53
C ALA A 45 -7.08 -5.08 -4.55
N ARG A 46 -7.70 -4.83 -5.72
CA ARG A 46 -7.18 -3.90 -6.75
C ARG A 46 -7.12 -2.45 -6.27
N ALA A 47 -8.12 -2.00 -5.50
CA ALA A 47 -8.15 -0.63 -5.00
C ALA A 47 -7.21 -0.39 -3.81
N LEU A 48 -7.12 -1.35 -2.88
CA LEU A 48 -6.38 -1.20 -1.63
C LEU A 48 -4.92 -1.68 -1.75
N PHE A 49 -4.63 -2.64 -2.61
CA PHE A 49 -3.29 -3.23 -2.81
C PHE A 49 -2.87 -3.24 -4.29
N PRO A 50 -2.93 -2.09 -4.98
CA PRO A 50 -2.65 -2.05 -6.41
C PRO A 50 -1.20 -2.43 -6.73
N VAL A 51 -0.22 -2.06 -5.90
CA VAL A 51 1.19 -2.41 -6.14
C VAL A 51 1.45 -3.92 -6.01
N PRO A 52 1.02 -4.60 -4.92
CA PRO A 52 1.05 -6.06 -4.81
C PRO A 52 0.30 -6.80 -5.92
N MET A 53 -0.83 -6.23 -6.38
CA MET A 53 -1.58 -6.78 -7.50
C MET A 53 -0.78 -6.69 -8.78
N LEU A 54 -0.25 -5.51 -9.15
CA LEU A 54 0.57 -5.38 -10.35
C LEU A 54 1.83 -6.25 -10.32
N SER A 55 2.39 -6.56 -9.15
CA SER A 55 3.53 -7.46 -9.05
C SER A 55 3.20 -8.94 -9.33
N THR A 56 1.92 -9.33 -9.45
CA THR A 56 1.59 -10.69 -9.92
C THR A 56 1.99 -10.88 -11.37
N LEU A 57 1.98 -9.80 -12.19
CA LEU A 57 2.35 -9.84 -13.60
C LEU A 57 3.80 -10.32 -13.80
N VAL A 58 4.71 -9.92 -12.90
CA VAL A 58 6.12 -10.36 -12.96
C VAL A 58 6.32 -11.78 -12.42
N ASN A 59 5.30 -12.35 -11.77
CA ASN A 59 5.33 -13.68 -11.17
C ASN A 59 4.37 -14.65 -11.89
N GLY A 60 4.13 -14.43 -13.19
CA GLY A 60 3.29 -15.28 -14.03
C GLY A 60 1.84 -15.32 -13.58
N ASP A 61 1.28 -14.15 -13.28
CA ASP A 61 -0.13 -13.96 -12.90
C ASP A 61 -0.55 -14.64 -11.60
N ARG A 62 0.42 -14.94 -10.73
CA ARG A 62 0.18 -15.61 -9.44
C ARG A 62 0.63 -14.74 -8.28
N ILE A 63 -0.17 -14.79 -7.20
CA ILE A 63 0.24 -14.27 -5.90
C ILE A 63 1.40 -15.13 -5.39
N GLY A 64 2.59 -14.53 -5.36
CA GLY A 64 3.80 -15.16 -4.85
C GLY A 64 4.43 -14.37 -3.71
N PRO A 65 5.64 -14.79 -3.27
CA PRO A 65 6.35 -14.15 -2.17
C PRO A 65 6.51 -12.63 -2.34
N ILE A 66 6.78 -12.15 -3.56
CA ILE A 66 6.94 -10.73 -3.86
C ILE A 66 5.64 -9.96 -3.58
N SER A 67 4.51 -10.39 -4.16
CA SER A 67 3.21 -9.76 -3.92
C SER A 67 2.81 -9.81 -2.45
N LEU A 68 3.08 -10.91 -1.75
CA LEU A 68 2.80 -11.03 -0.32
C LEU A 68 3.63 -10.05 0.52
N THR A 69 4.94 -9.99 0.29
CA THR A 69 5.83 -9.05 0.99
C THR A 69 5.41 -7.60 0.73
N LEU A 70 5.12 -7.24 -0.52
CA LEU A 70 4.65 -5.90 -0.85
C LEU A 70 3.30 -5.61 -0.18
N GLY A 71 2.37 -6.57 -0.15
CA GLY A 71 1.07 -6.42 0.48
C GLY A 71 1.16 -6.14 1.98
N LEU A 72 2.03 -6.88 2.67
CA LEU A 72 2.27 -6.69 4.10
C LEU A 72 2.98 -5.36 4.41
N LEU A 73 3.85 -4.88 3.51
CA LEU A 73 4.62 -3.65 3.73
C LEU A 73 3.92 -2.38 3.24
N GLN A 74 2.97 -2.46 2.31
CA GLN A 74 2.41 -1.28 1.64
C GLN A 74 1.87 -0.23 2.64
N PHE A 75 0.90 -0.62 3.47
CA PHE A 75 0.30 0.31 4.43
C PHE A 75 1.25 0.75 5.56
N PRO A 76 2.08 -0.14 6.15
CA PRO A 76 3.10 0.29 7.11
C PRO A 76 4.08 1.32 6.55
N VAL A 77 4.57 1.11 5.33
CA VAL A 77 5.46 2.07 4.66
C VAL A 77 4.73 3.38 4.36
N TYR A 78 3.48 3.33 3.88
CA TYR A 78 2.70 4.55 3.63
C TYR A 78 2.46 5.33 4.92
N GLY A 79 2.04 4.67 5.99
CA GLY A 79 1.83 5.29 7.30
C GLY A 79 3.11 5.96 7.83
N ALA A 80 4.26 5.26 7.72
CA ALA A 80 5.56 5.81 8.11
C ALA A 80 5.91 7.09 7.31
N ILE A 81 5.73 7.07 5.99
CA ILE A 81 6.00 8.22 5.12
C ILE A 81 5.05 9.38 5.47
N LEU A 82 3.76 9.12 5.62
CA LEU A 82 2.75 10.16 5.91
C LEU A 82 3.02 10.85 7.23
N LEU A 83 3.25 10.10 8.31
CA LEU A 83 3.46 10.67 9.63
C LEU A 83 4.82 11.38 9.74
N TRP A 84 5.83 10.89 9.03
CA TRP A 84 7.10 11.61 8.85
C TRP A 84 6.91 12.94 8.09
N CYS A 85 6.11 12.96 7.02
CA CYS A 85 5.79 14.17 6.25
C CYS A 85 5.11 15.23 7.13
N VAL A 86 4.14 14.81 7.95
CA VAL A 86 3.47 15.67 8.93
C VAL A 86 4.47 16.22 9.95
N ALA A 87 5.34 15.37 10.51
CA ALA A 87 6.35 15.80 11.49
C ALA A 87 7.38 16.78 10.90
N ARG A 88 7.69 16.67 9.61
CA ARG A 88 8.65 17.52 8.87
C ARG A 88 8.00 18.73 8.19
N ARG A 89 6.67 18.81 8.12
CA ARG A 89 5.92 19.75 7.27
C ARG A 89 6.38 19.71 5.79
N LYS A 90 6.70 18.51 5.29
CA LYS A 90 7.11 18.28 3.89
C LYS A 90 6.18 17.26 3.26
N TYR A 91 5.27 17.70 2.40
CA TYR A 91 4.20 16.85 1.89
C TYR A 91 4.47 16.23 0.51
N VAL A 92 5.52 16.65 -0.19
CA VAL A 92 5.87 16.11 -1.52
C VAL A 92 5.95 14.58 -1.54
N PRO A 93 6.61 13.90 -0.58
CA PRO A 93 6.68 12.43 -0.61
C PRO A 93 5.34 11.75 -0.35
N ALA A 94 4.49 12.34 0.51
CA ALA A 94 3.13 11.87 0.72
C ALA A 94 2.29 11.98 -0.56
N SER A 95 2.38 13.12 -1.26
CA SER A 95 1.72 13.32 -2.54
C SER A 95 2.22 12.34 -3.60
N ALA A 96 3.52 12.07 -3.66
CA ALA A 96 4.09 11.09 -4.59
C ALA A 96 3.56 9.67 -4.33
N VAL A 97 3.49 9.25 -3.07
CA VAL A 97 2.90 7.95 -2.68
C VAL A 97 1.44 7.86 -3.08
N LEU A 98 0.64 8.91 -2.81
CA LEU A 98 -0.77 8.95 -3.18
C LEU A 98 -0.95 8.85 -4.70
N VAL A 99 -0.21 9.64 -5.48
CA VAL A 99 -0.27 9.60 -6.95
C VAL A 99 0.14 8.24 -7.47
N ALA A 100 1.23 7.65 -6.96
CA ALA A 100 1.68 6.32 -7.36
C ALA A 100 0.60 5.25 -7.06
N HIS A 101 -0.03 5.31 -5.89
CA HIS A 101 -1.13 4.40 -5.52
C HIS A 101 -2.32 4.54 -6.47
N LEU A 102 -2.75 5.78 -6.75
CA LEU A 102 -3.87 6.05 -7.65
C LEU A 102 -3.57 5.59 -9.08
N VAL A 103 -2.37 5.86 -9.59
CA VAL A 103 -1.95 5.39 -10.93
C VAL A 103 -1.95 3.88 -10.99
N ALA A 104 -1.39 3.20 -9.97
CA ALA A 104 -1.38 1.75 -9.90
C ALA A 104 -2.81 1.17 -9.83
N ALA A 105 -3.69 1.76 -9.02
CA ALA A 105 -5.08 1.35 -8.92
C ALA A 105 -5.82 1.55 -10.25
N MET A 106 -5.66 2.70 -10.89
CA MET A 106 -6.24 2.95 -12.22
C MET A 106 -5.75 1.92 -13.24
N ALA A 107 -4.48 1.54 -13.23
CA ALA A 107 -3.97 0.48 -14.08
C ALA A 107 -4.69 -0.86 -13.83
N CYS A 108 -4.90 -1.25 -12.56
CA CYS A 108 -5.66 -2.45 -12.20
C CYS A 108 -7.15 -2.41 -12.60
N PHE A 109 -7.73 -1.23 -12.85
CA PHE A 109 -9.14 -1.09 -13.28
C PHE A 109 -9.29 -0.72 -14.75
N SER A 110 -8.20 -0.51 -15.48
CA SER A 110 -8.23 0.01 -16.86
C SER A 110 -8.82 -0.97 -17.88
N GLY A 111 -8.87 -2.27 -17.58
CA GLY A 111 -9.17 -3.32 -18.56
C GLY A 111 -8.09 -3.50 -19.64
N ALA A 112 -6.98 -2.76 -19.56
CA ALA A 112 -5.86 -2.90 -20.49
C ALA A 112 -4.94 -4.08 -20.15
N ILE A 113 -5.03 -4.59 -18.91
CA ILE A 113 -4.23 -5.72 -18.42
C ILE A 113 -5.16 -6.93 -18.32
N SER A 114 -4.90 -7.96 -19.13
CA SER A 114 -5.77 -9.15 -19.24
C SER A 114 -6.03 -9.84 -17.90
N ASN A 115 -5.04 -9.87 -17.01
CA ASN A 115 -5.18 -10.46 -15.67
C ASN A 115 -6.13 -9.69 -14.73
N PHE A 116 -6.41 -8.42 -15.05
CA PHE A 116 -7.31 -7.55 -14.29
C PHE A 116 -8.53 -7.10 -15.08
N SER A 117 -8.81 -7.73 -16.21
CA SER A 117 -10.01 -7.46 -17.02
C SER A 117 -11.19 -8.31 -16.58
#